data_AF-A0A2D9S899-F1
#
_entry.id   AF-A0A2D9S899-F1
#
_cell.length_a   1.000
_cell.length_b   1.000
_cell.length_c   1.000
_cell.angle_alpha   90.00
_cell.angle_beta   90.00
_cell.angle_gamma   90.00
#
_symmetry.space_group_name_H-M   'P 1'
#
loop_
_entity.id
_entity.type
_entity.pdbx_description
1 polymer ?
#
loop_
_entity_poly.entity_id
_entity_poly.type
_entity_poly.pdbx_seq_one_letter_code
_entity_poly.pdbx_strand_id
1 'polypeptide(L)' 'MEQWKFNQTVNKALEQIVNRLTELEKKVSEQPTSDKTFYKPYGYDDYLSLYDSLDAIFKRLDDLEGKKRTFGKI' A
#
# COMPACT_ATOMS: atom_id res chain seq x y z
N MET A 1 4.80 30.35 -35.97
CA MET A 1 5.93 29.40 -35.75
C MET A 1 6.24 29.17 -34.27
N GLU A 2 6.05 30.15 -33.38
CA GLU A 2 6.38 30.01 -31.95
C GLU A 2 5.45 29.06 -31.18
N GLN A 3 4.14 29.09 -31.44
CA GLN A 3 3.16 28.21 -30.78
C GLN A 3 3.44 26.72 -30.99
N TRP A 4 3.87 26.33 -32.20
CA TRP A 4 4.19 24.93 -32.54
C TRP A 4 5.43 24.44 -31.79
N LYS A 5 6.45 25.29 -31.66
CA LYS A 5 7.65 24.98 -30.86
C LYS A 5 7.31 24.85 -29.39
N PHE A 6 6.46 25.72 -28.85
CA PHE A 6 5.97 25.64 -27.47
C PHE A 6 5.24 24.31 -27.21
N ASN A 7 4.29 23.94 -28.06
CA ASN A 7 3.57 22.67 -27.94
C ASN A 7 4.50 21.46 -28.01
N GLN A 8 5.52 21.48 -28.88
CA GLN A 8 6.52 20.41 -28.91
C GLN A 8 7.32 20.29 -27.62
N THR A 9 7.71 21.43 -27.02
CA THR A 9 8.43 21.44 -25.74
C THR A 9 7.57 20.86 -24.62
N VAL A 10 6.29 21.23 -24.57
CA VAL A 10 5.34 20.68 -23.59
C VAL A 10 5.17 19.18 -23.78
N ASN A 11 4.97 18.71 -25.01
CA ASN A 11 4.80 17.30 -25.31
C ASN A 11 6.02 16.47 -24.88
N LYS A 12 7.24 16.96 -25.17
CA LYS A 12 8.47 16.30 -24.74
C LYS A 12 8.61 16.24 -23.22
N ALA A 13 8.22 17.31 -22.51
CA ALA A 13 8.25 17.31 -21.06
C ALA A 13 7.27 16.29 -20.46
N LEU A 14 6.06 16.20 -21.03
CA LEU A 14 5.06 15.21 -20.61
C LEU A 14 5.53 13.78 -20.85
N GLU A 15 6.14 13.51 -22.01
CA GLU A 15 6.68 12.20 -22.36
C GLU A 15 7.79 11.76 -21.38
N GLN A 16 8.68 12.70 -21.00
CA GLN A 16 9.71 12.44 -19.99
C GLN A 16 9.12 12.13 -18.61
N ILE A 17 8.04 12.83 -18.21
CA ILE A 17 7.35 12.59 -16.95
C ILE A 17 6.72 11.19 -16.94
N VAL A 18 6.01 10.83 -18.02
CA VAL A 18 5.37 9.52 -18.16
C VAL A 18 6.40 8.40 -18.06
N ASN A 19 7.49 8.49 -18.82
CA ASN A 19 8.54 7.48 -18.80
C ASN A 19 9.12 7.29 -17.38
N ARG A 20 9.32 8.39 -16.66
CA ARG A 20 9.88 8.36 -15.31
C ARG A 20 8.89 7.79 -14.28
N LEU A 21 7.58 8.03 -14.46
CA LEU A 21 6.54 7.41 -13.64
C LEU A 21 6.48 5.90 -13.87
N THR A 22 6.51 5.46 -15.13
CA THR A 22 6.51 4.03 -15.47
C THR A 22 7.72 3.30 -14.89
N GLU A 23 8.91 3.90 -14.95
CA GLU A 23 10.12 3.34 -14.33
C GLU A 23 10.00 3.24 -12.80
N LEU A 24 9.40 4.25 -12.15
CA LEU A 24 9.19 4.24 -10.70
C LEU A 24 8.18 3.16 -10.30
N GLU A 25 7.06 3.06 -10.99
CA GLU A 25 6.05 2.01 -10.76
C GLU A 25 6.66 0.62 -10.89
N LYS A 26 7.43 0.39 -11.95
CA LYS A 26 8.15 -0.87 -12.16
C LYS A 26 9.10 -1.17 -11.00
N LYS A 27 9.94 -0.21 -10.62
CA LYS A 27 10.89 -0.37 -9.50
C LYS A 27 10.18 -0.61 -8.16
N VAL A 28 9.05 0.02 -7.91
CA VAL A 28 8.27 -0.20 -6.68
C VAL A 28 7.62 -1.58 -6.71
N SER A 29 7.15 -2.05 -7.87
CA SER A 29 6.58 -3.41 -7.99
C SER A 29 7.61 -4.52 -7.83
N GLU A 30 8.86 -4.25 -8.24
CA GLU A 30 9.99 -5.19 -8.17
C GLU A 30 10.71 -5.12 -6.82
N GLN A 31 10.45 -4.09 -6.01
CA GLN A 31 10.99 -4.06 -4.65
C GLN A 31 10.51 -5.30 -3.91
N PRO A 32 11.42 -6.04 -3.23
CA PRO A 32 11.01 -7.10 -2.35
C PRO A 32 10.19 -6.45 -1.24
N THR A 33 8.87 -6.48 -1.39
CA THR A 33 7.97 -6.18 -0.29
C THR A 33 8.35 -7.17 0.78
N SER A 34 8.94 -6.70 1.90
CA SER A 34 9.20 -7.49 3.12
C SER A 34 8.13 -8.53 3.20
N ASP A 35 8.49 -9.83 3.12
CA ASP A 35 7.58 -10.99 3.04
C ASP A 35 6.29 -10.58 3.70
N LYS A 36 5.31 -10.18 2.87
CA LYS A 36 4.05 -9.66 3.40
C LYS A 36 3.62 -10.78 4.30
N THR A 37 3.65 -10.54 5.61
CA THR A 37 3.48 -11.59 6.59
C THR A 37 1.99 -11.82 6.59
N PHE A 38 1.53 -12.51 5.55
CA PHE A 38 0.17 -12.82 5.29
C PHE A 38 -0.18 -13.87 6.31
N TYR A 39 -0.62 -13.41 7.47
CA TYR A 39 -1.10 -14.28 8.52
C TYR A 39 -2.56 -14.60 8.20
N LYS A 40 -2.85 -15.88 7.98
CA LYS A 40 -4.22 -16.39 7.92
C LYS A 40 -4.54 -17.03 9.27
N PRO A 41 -5.28 -16.36 10.16
CA PRO A 41 -5.66 -16.95 11.43
C PRO A 41 -6.55 -18.18 11.22
N TYR A 42 -6.47 -19.12 12.15
CA TYR A 42 -7.36 -20.27 12.17
C TYR A 42 -8.83 -19.82 12.19
N GLY A 43 -9.64 -20.31 11.24
CA GLY A 43 -11.05 -19.98 11.09
C GLY A 43 -11.36 -18.75 10.22
N TYR A 44 -10.37 -18.12 9.60
CA TYR A 44 -10.58 -17.04 8.62
C TYR A 44 -10.50 -17.60 7.19
N ASP A 45 -11.28 -17.03 6.28
CA ASP A 45 -11.29 -17.45 4.87
C ASP A 45 -10.10 -16.87 4.09
N ASP A 46 -9.69 -15.65 4.44
CA ASP A 46 -8.64 -14.90 3.74
C ASP A 46 -7.44 -14.57 4.62
N TYR A 47 -6.34 -14.22 3.96
CA TYR A 47 -5.17 -13.64 4.61
C TYR A 47 -5.48 -12.24 5.12
N LEU A 48 -5.07 -11.97 6.37
CA LEU A 48 -5.26 -10.67 6.97
C LEU A 48 -4.21 -9.66 6.48
N SER A 49 -4.61 -8.40 6.41
CA SER A 49 -3.64 -7.31 6.32
C SER A 49 -2.83 -7.22 7.62
N LEU A 50 -1.75 -6.43 7.62
CA LEU A 50 -0.99 -6.17 8.85
C LEU A 50 -1.89 -5.55 9.93
N TYR A 51 -2.77 -4.63 9.54
CA TYR A 51 -3.70 -3.98 10.47
C TYR A 51 -4.67 -5.00 11.09
N ASP A 52 -5.32 -5.81 10.25
CA ASP A 52 -6.28 -6.81 10.72
C ASP A 52 -5.59 -7.88 11.57
N SER A 53 -4.34 -8.22 11.25
CA SER A 53 -3.53 -9.17 12.03
C SER A 53 -3.24 -8.63 13.43
N LEU A 54 -2.85 -7.36 13.54
CA LEU A 54 -2.60 -6.71 14.82
C LEU A 54 -3.89 -6.58 15.64
N ASP A 55 -5.01 -6.20 15.01
CA ASP A 55 -6.31 -6.12 15.66
C ASP A 55 -6.75 -7.48 16.22
N ALA A 56 -6.62 -8.55 15.42
CA ALA A 56 -6.92 -9.91 15.85
C ALA A 56 -6.04 -10.36 17.03
N ILE A 57 -4.75 -10.02 17.02
CA ILE A 57 -3.83 -10.31 18.13
C ILE A 57 -4.26 -9.60 19.40
N PHE A 58 -4.52 -8.28 19.33
CA PHE A 58 -4.91 -7.51 20.50
C PHE A 58 -6.26 -7.93 21.06
N LYS A 59 -7.22 -8.27 20.20
CA LYS A 59 -8.51 -8.82 20.62
C LYS A 59 -8.34 -10.12 21.40
N ARG A 60 -7.50 -11.05 20.92
CA ARG A 60 -7.21 -12.31 21.64
C ARG A 60 -6.50 -12.06 22.97
N LEU A 61 -5.57 -11.11 23.02
CA LEU A 61 -4.92 -10.72 24.28
C LEU A 61 -5.91 -10.14 25.28
N ASP A 62 -6.85 -9.31 24.82
CA ASP A 62 -7.91 -8.73 25.64
C ASP A 62 -8.83 -9.80 26.22
N ASP A 63 -9.25 -10.78 25.40
CA ASP A 63 -10.04 -11.93 25.84
C ASP A 63 -9.29 -12.78 26.90
N LEU A 64 -7.98 -12.97 26.73
CA LEU A 64 -7.12 -13.69 27.68
C LEU A 64 -6.89 -12.93 28.99
N GLU A 65 -6.75 -11.60 28.91
CA GLU A 65 -6.53 -10.74 30.07
C GLU A 65 -7.84 -10.34 30.78
N GLY A 66 -9.00 -10.69 30.22
CA GLY A 66 -10.31 -10.27 30.74
C GLY A 66 -10.51 -8.75 30.69
N LYS A 67 -9.83 -8.05 29.79
CA LYS A 67 -9.92 -6.60 29.59
C LYS A 67 -10.64 -6.33 28.27
N LYS A 68 -11.47 -5.29 28.21
CA LYS A 68 -12.03 -4.81 26.94
C LYS A 68 -11.41 -3.46 26.59
N ARG A 69 -10.55 -3.39 25.58
CA ARG A 69 -10.19 -2.11 24.97
C ARG A 69 -11.32 -1.65 24.06
N THR A 70 -11.81 -0.43 24.27
CA THR A 70 -12.64 0.25 23.29
C THR A 70 -11.72 0.93 22.29
N PHE A 71 -11.52 0.34 21.12
CA PHE A 71 -10.93 1.05 20.00
C PHE A 71 -11.93 2.13 19.57
N GLY A 72 -11.65 3.38 19.93
CA GLY A 72 -12.40 4.51 19.41
C GLY A 72 -12.24 4.54 17.90
N LYS A 73 -13.36 4.53 17.16
CA LYS A 73 -13.35 4.86 15.74
C LYS A 73 -12.64 6.21 15.57
N ILE A 74 -11.51 6.20 14.88
CA ILE A 74 -10.91 7.43 14.32
C ILE A 74 -11.74 7.79 13.09
#